data_AF-A0ABD6QHB8-F1
#
_entry.id   AF-A0ABD6QHB8-F1
#
_cell.length_a   1.000
_cell.length_b   1.000
_cell.length_c   1.000
_cell.angle_alpha   90.00
_cell.angle_beta   90.00
_cell.angle_gamma   90.00
#
_symmetry.space_group_name_H-M   'P 1'
#
loop_
_entity.id
_entity.type
_entity.pdbx_description
1 polymer ?
#
loop_
_entity_poly.entity_id
_entity_poly.type
_entity_poly.pdbx_seq_one_letter_code
_entity_poly.pdbx_strand_id
1 'polypeptide(L)'
;MTRHDGRELAAVFVGGALGTVARAGLAVLAAPEPGHWPWPTFIVNILGAFLLGYFTTRLLERLPVSSYRRPLLGTGLCGGLTTFSTMQVETVTMLEHGNWGLAAGYTAASIAAGLLAVAVATAMVRRATVRG
;
A
#
# COMPACT_ATOMS: atom_id res chain seq x y z
N MET A 1 -22.23 1.82 22.04
CA MET A 1 -20.78 1.87 22.27
C MET A 1 -20.21 0.53 21.81
N THR A 2 -19.84 0.45 20.53
CA THR A 2 -19.43 -0.80 19.86
C THR A 2 -18.16 -1.32 20.53
N ARG A 3 -18.27 -2.46 21.19
CA ARG A 3 -17.14 -3.20 21.77
C ARG A 3 -16.18 -3.45 20.61
N HIS A 4 -15.07 -2.72 20.53
CA HIS A 4 -14.01 -3.04 19.59
C HIS A 4 -13.64 -4.50 19.85
N ASP A 5 -13.94 -5.38 18.88
CA ASP A 5 -13.66 -6.80 19.01
C ASP A 5 -12.14 -6.92 19.03
N GLY A 6 -11.55 -7.31 20.17
CA GLY A 6 -10.08 -7.37 20.32
C GLY A 6 -9.41 -8.24 19.26
N ARG A 7 -10.17 -9.15 18.65
CA ARG A 7 -9.76 -9.96 17.50
C ARG A 7 -9.57 -9.14 16.22
N GLU A 8 -10.36 -8.08 15.99
CA GLU A 8 -10.13 -7.15 14.87
C GLU A 8 -8.84 -6.35 15.07
N LEU A 9 -8.59 -5.87 16.29
CA LEU A 9 -7.34 -5.17 16.61
C LEU A 9 -6.13 -6.10 16.46
N ALA A 10 -6.24 -7.34 16.92
CA ALA A 10 -5.20 -8.36 16.71
C ALA A 10 -4.96 -8.63 15.21
N ALA A 11 -6.02 -8.67 14.41
CA ALA A 11 -5.93 -8.79 12.95
C ALA A 11 -5.18 -7.61 12.31
N VAL A 12 -5.51 -6.37 12.70
CA VAL A 12 -4.79 -5.17 12.24
C VAL A 12 -3.32 -5.25 12.65
N PHE A 13 -3.03 -5.62 13.89
CA PHE A 13 -1.66 -5.75 14.41
C PHE A 13 -0.83 -6.75 13.61
N VAL A 14 -1.35 -7.98 13.43
CA VAL A 14 -0.63 -9.03 12.70
C VAL A 14 -0.42 -8.63 11.24
N GLY A 15 -1.45 -8.13 10.57
CA GLY A 15 -1.33 -7.64 9.20
C GLY A 15 -0.31 -6.50 9.08
N GLY A 16 -0.40 -5.52 9.97
CA GLY A 16 0.47 -4.34 10.01
C GLY A 16 1.93 -4.71 10.25
N ALA A 17 2.20 -5.63 11.17
CA ALA A 17 3.54 -6.14 11.43
C ALA A 17 4.12 -6.82 10.18
N LEU A 18 3.35 -7.70 9.52
CA LEU A 18 3.80 -8.37 8.29
C LEU A 18 4.08 -7.37 7.16
N GLY A 19 3.18 -6.41 6.93
CA GLY A 19 3.35 -5.39 5.88
C GLY A 19 4.56 -4.51 6.14
N THR A 20 4.73 -4.07 7.39
CA THR A 20 5.87 -3.22 7.80
C THR A 20 7.19 -3.96 7.68
N VAL A 21 7.26 -5.22 8.10
CA VAL A 21 8.48 -6.04 7.98
C VAL A 21 8.82 -6.30 6.52
N ALA A 22 7.84 -6.61 5.67
CA ALA A 22 8.07 -6.80 4.23
C ALA A 22 8.62 -5.53 3.58
N ARG A 23 8.03 -4.37 3.88
CA ARG A 23 8.53 -3.07 3.41
C ARG A 23 9.96 -2.79 3.91
N ALA A 24 10.20 -2.97 5.21
CA ALA A 24 11.52 -2.74 5.80
C ALA A 24 12.57 -3.67 5.19
N GLY A 25 12.24 -4.96 5.01
CA GLY A 25 13.12 -5.94 4.37
C GLY A 25 13.51 -5.53 2.96
N LEU A 26 12.54 -5.06 2.14
CA LEU A 26 12.85 -4.58 0.79
C LEU A 26 13.76 -3.34 0.81
N ALA A 27 13.51 -2.40 1.72
CA ALA A 27 14.34 -1.20 1.86
C ALA A 27 15.80 -1.55 2.26
N VAL A 28 15.98 -2.50 3.18
CA VAL A 28 17.31 -2.97 3.60
C VAL A 28 18.06 -3.66 2.47
N LEU A 29 17.38 -4.55 1.72
CA LEU A 29 18.01 -5.31 0.63
C LEU A 29 18.40 -4.45 -0.57
N ALA A 30 17.60 -3.41 -0.86
CA ALA A 30 17.83 -2.56 -2.02
C ALA A 30 18.79 -1.40 -1.75
N ALA A 31 19.01 -1.04 -0.47
CA ALA A 31 19.93 0.02 -0.04
C ALA A 31 19.84 1.31 -0.90
N PRO A 32 18.68 2.00 -0.91
CA PRO A 32 18.46 3.12 -1.82
C PRO A 32 19.42 4.28 -1.53
N GLU A 33 19.99 4.84 -2.58
CA GLU A 33 20.87 6.01 -2.48
C GLU A 33 20.05 7.31 -2.32
N PRO A 34 20.46 8.22 -1.41
CA PRO A 34 19.84 9.54 -1.30
C PRO A 34 19.88 10.30 -2.63
N GLY A 35 18.81 11.06 -2.91
CA GLY A 35 18.72 11.88 -4.12
C GLY A 35 18.42 11.13 -5.42
N HIS A 36 18.27 9.80 -5.38
CA HIS A 36 17.86 8.96 -6.51
C HIS A 36 16.42 8.46 -6.37
N TRP A 37 15.91 7.79 -7.41
CA TRP A 37 14.56 7.22 -7.38
C TRP A 37 14.44 6.10 -6.32
N PRO A 38 13.55 6.23 -5.32
CA PRO A 38 13.42 5.27 -4.24
C PRO A 38 12.52 4.10 -4.68
N TRP A 39 13.09 3.21 -5.50
CA TRP A 39 12.41 2.02 -6.00
C TRP A 39 11.73 1.17 -4.91
N PRO A 40 12.34 0.93 -3.74
CA PRO A 40 11.70 0.13 -2.69
C PRO A 40 10.37 0.74 -2.24
N THR A 41 10.37 2.02 -1.88
CA THR A 41 9.19 2.75 -1.42
C THR A 41 8.14 2.86 -2.53
N PHE A 42 8.58 3.12 -3.76
CA PHE A 42 7.69 3.15 -4.92
C PHE A 42 6.97 1.80 -5.10
N ILE A 43 7.72 0.70 -5.16
CA ILE A 43 7.17 -0.64 -5.42
C ILE A 43 6.19 -1.07 -4.32
N VAL A 44 6.54 -0.90 -3.04
CA VAL A 44 5.63 -1.30 -1.95
C VAL A 44 4.35 -0.48 -1.94
N ASN A 45 4.42 0.81 -2.29
CA ASN A 45 3.25 1.67 -2.39
C ASN A 45 2.32 1.22 -3.52
N ILE A 46 2.87 0.95 -4.71
CA ILE A 46 2.07 0.50 -5.87
C ILE A 46 1.48 -0.90 -5.61
N LEU A 47 2.28 -1.82 -5.09
CA LEU A 47 1.83 -3.17 -4.76
C LEU A 47 0.76 -3.15 -3.66
N GLY A 48 0.97 -2.39 -2.59
CA GLY A 48 0.00 -2.27 -1.51
C GLY A 48 -1.30 -1.60 -1.96
N ALA A 49 -1.24 -0.59 -2.84
CA ALA A 49 -2.42 0.02 -3.45
C ALA A 49 -3.19 -0.98 -4.34
N PHE A 50 -2.48 -1.76 -5.17
CA PHE A 50 -3.07 -2.83 -5.98
C PHE A 50 -3.78 -3.87 -5.10
N LEU A 51 -3.07 -4.38 -4.08
CA LEU A 51 -3.61 -5.37 -3.14
C LEU A 51 -4.81 -4.82 -2.39
N LEU A 52 -4.77 -3.55 -1.96
CA LEU A 52 -5.89 -2.90 -1.30
C LEU A 52 -7.10 -2.82 -2.23
N GLY A 53 -6.93 -2.40 -3.49
CA GLY A 53 -8.02 -2.39 -4.48
C GLY A 53 -8.59 -3.78 -4.74
N TYR A 54 -7.73 -4.79 -4.85
CA TYR A 54 -8.14 -6.19 -5.02
C TYR A 54 -8.95 -6.69 -3.81
N PHE A 55 -8.41 -6.53 -2.60
CA PHE A 55 -9.04 -7.01 -1.38
C PHE A 55 -10.32 -6.25 -1.09
N THR A 56 -10.35 -4.92 -1.20
CA THR A 56 -11.57 -4.16 -0.99
C THR A 56 -12.64 -4.60 -1.97
N THR A 57 -12.37 -4.65 -3.28
CA THR A 57 -13.38 -5.06 -4.27
C THR A 57 -13.86 -6.50 -4.05
N ARG A 58 -12.94 -7.45 -3.83
CA ARG A 58 -13.28 -8.87 -3.68
C ARG A 58 -13.94 -9.17 -2.32
N LEU A 59 -13.53 -8.53 -1.24
CA LEU A 59 -14.08 -8.73 0.11
C LEU A 59 -15.36 -7.93 0.33
N LEU A 60 -15.55 -6.77 -0.32
CA LEU A 60 -16.78 -5.98 -0.22
C LEU A 60 -17.96 -6.69 -0.88
N GLU A 61 -17.73 -7.39 -2.01
CA GLU A 61 -18.81 -8.03 -2.77
C GLU A 61 -19.12 -9.49 -2.36
N ARG A 62 -18.18 -10.23 -1.72
CA ARG A 62 -18.34 -11.69 -1.51
C ARG A 62 -18.16 -12.24 -0.09
N LEU A 63 -17.74 -11.44 0.90
CA LEU A 63 -17.50 -11.93 2.28
C LEU A 63 -18.39 -11.22 3.30
N PRO A 64 -18.94 -11.93 4.30
CA PRO A 64 -19.65 -11.31 5.41
C PRO A 64 -18.78 -10.24 6.07
N VAL A 65 -19.39 -9.10 6.39
CA VAL A 65 -18.73 -7.94 7.00
C VAL A 65 -18.06 -8.29 8.34
N SER A 66 -18.48 -9.38 9.00
CA SER A 66 -17.96 -9.89 10.27
C SER A 66 -16.59 -10.61 10.20
N SER A 67 -15.91 -10.61 9.05
CA SER A 67 -14.67 -11.35 8.88
C SER A 67 -13.44 -10.49 9.22
N TYR A 68 -12.65 -10.92 10.22
CA TYR A 68 -11.32 -10.37 10.60
C TYR A 68 -10.34 -10.20 9.41
N ARG A 69 -10.65 -10.79 8.26
CA ARG A 69 -9.89 -10.66 7.01
C ARG A 69 -9.86 -9.23 6.48
N ARG A 70 -10.94 -8.45 6.62
CA ARG A 70 -10.96 -7.04 6.17
C ARG A 70 -9.96 -6.17 6.95
N PRO A 71 -10.00 -6.12 8.29
CA PRO A 71 -9.02 -5.37 9.07
C PRO A 71 -7.60 -5.92 8.91
N LEU A 72 -7.42 -7.25 8.82
CA LEU A 72 -6.10 -7.86 8.63
C LEU A 72 -5.44 -7.48 7.30
N LEU A 73 -6.16 -7.59 6.18
CA LEU A 73 -5.60 -7.39 4.85
C LEU A 73 -5.59 -5.92 4.43
N GLY A 74 -6.67 -5.19 4.72
CA GLY A 74 -6.80 -3.78 4.35
C GLY A 74 -5.96 -2.88 5.26
N THR A 75 -6.48 -2.62 6.46
CA THR A 75 -5.84 -1.71 7.42
C THR A 75 -4.51 -2.23 7.92
N GLY A 76 -4.40 -3.54 8.19
CA GLY A 76 -3.16 -4.18 8.63
C GLY A 76 -2.12 -4.26 7.50
N LEU A 77 -2.23 -5.29 6.66
CA LEU A 77 -1.20 -5.64 5.68
C LEU A 77 -0.93 -4.52 4.67
N CYS A 78 -1.95 -4.05 3.95
CA CYS A 78 -1.75 -2.97 2.97
C CYS A 78 -1.35 -1.65 3.66
N GLY A 79 -1.93 -1.35 4.83
CA GLY A 79 -1.54 -0.17 5.62
C GLY A 79 -0.08 -0.19 6.09
N GLY A 80 0.44 -1.34 6.54
CA GLY A 80 1.84 -1.48 6.95
C GLY A 80 2.83 -1.57 5.79
N LEU A 81 2.39 -2.16 4.67
CA LEU A 81 3.20 -2.30 3.45
C LEU A 81 3.40 -0.95 2.74
N THR A 82 2.36 -0.12 2.70
CA THR A 82 2.44 1.22 2.08
C THR A 82 2.95 2.26 3.08
N THR A 83 3.53 3.34 2.57
CA THR A 83 4.00 4.47 3.39
C THR A 83 4.00 5.78 2.59
N PHE A 84 3.15 6.70 3.03
CA PHE A 84 3.13 8.07 2.48
C PHE A 84 4.19 8.95 3.14
N SER A 85 4.44 8.74 4.43
CA SER A 85 5.46 9.51 5.17
C SER A 85 6.87 9.31 4.63
N THR A 86 7.25 8.07 4.31
CA THR A 86 8.59 7.79 3.73
C THR A 86 8.71 8.43 2.34
N MET A 87 7.67 8.30 1.50
CA MET A 87 7.61 8.95 0.19
C MET A 87 7.81 10.47 0.30
N GLN A 88 7.18 11.14 1.28
CA GLN A 88 7.36 12.57 1.49
C GLN A 88 8.79 12.93 1.92
N VAL A 89 9.38 12.17 2.84
CA VAL A 89 10.77 12.40 3.27
C VAL A 89 11.71 12.25 2.08
N GLU A 90 11.54 11.21 1.26
CA GLU A 90 12.34 10.99 0.05
C GLU A 90 12.16 12.15 -0.95
N THR A 91 10.93 12.62 -1.18
CA THR A 91 10.67 13.81 -2.01
C THR A 91 11.38 15.04 -1.46
N VAL A 92 11.30 15.32 -0.15
CA VAL A 92 11.98 16.46 0.48
C VAL A 92 13.49 16.34 0.34
N THR A 93 14.06 15.16 0.59
CA THR A 93 15.49 14.91 0.40
C THR A 93 15.91 15.20 -1.05
N MET A 94 15.13 14.82 -2.06
CA MET A 94 15.44 15.18 -3.45
C MET A 94 15.44 16.69 -3.67
N LEU A 95 14.49 17.43 -3.07
CA LEU A 95 14.44 18.89 -3.17
C LEU A 95 15.67 19.54 -2.51
N GLU A 96 16.09 19.05 -1.34
CA GLU A 96 17.29 19.52 -0.63
C GLU A 96 18.58 19.30 -1.44
N HIS A 97 18.64 18.22 -2.23
CA HIS A 97 19.75 17.94 -3.15
C HIS A 97 19.64 18.70 -4.49
N GLY A 98 18.62 19.56 -4.67
CA GLY A 98 18.41 20.32 -5.90
C GLY A 98 17.79 19.52 -7.06
N ASN A 99 17.33 18.29 -6.81
CA ASN A 99 16.76 17.39 -7.81
C ASN A 99 15.24 17.63 -8.00
N TRP A 100 14.85 18.86 -8.32
CA TRP A 100 13.45 19.30 -8.42
C TRP A 100 12.61 18.48 -9.40
N GLY A 101 13.16 18.19 -10.58
CA GLY A 101 12.48 17.39 -11.61
C GLY A 101 12.22 15.96 -11.15
N LEU A 102 13.18 15.35 -10.46
CA LEU A 102 13.04 14.02 -9.89
C LEU A 102 11.98 14.01 -8.78
N ALA A 103 12.01 14.99 -7.87
CA ALA A 103 11.04 15.13 -6.79
C ALA A 103 9.59 15.26 -7.31
N ALA A 104 9.39 16.12 -8.31
CA ALA A 104 8.09 16.31 -8.96
C ALA A 104 7.63 15.04 -9.68
N GLY A 105 8.53 14.41 -10.47
CA GLY A 105 8.26 13.17 -11.18
C GLY A 105 7.91 12.01 -10.25
N TYR A 106 8.68 11.83 -9.18
CA TYR A 106 8.46 10.79 -8.18
C TYR A 106 7.12 10.94 -7.46
N THR A 107 6.79 12.17 -7.04
CA THR A 107 5.52 12.46 -6.38
C THR A 107 4.34 12.21 -7.31
N ALA A 108 4.39 12.74 -8.54
CA ALA A 108 3.32 12.58 -9.52
C ALA A 108 3.13 11.12 -9.92
N ALA A 109 4.22 10.41 -10.21
CA ALA A 109 4.19 9.00 -10.58
C ALA A 109 3.65 8.12 -9.44
N SER A 110 4.05 8.37 -8.19
CA SER A 110 3.58 7.59 -7.03
C SER A 110 2.06 7.71 -6.86
N ILE A 111 1.52 8.93 -6.98
CA ILE A 111 0.08 9.17 -6.90
C ILE A 111 -0.64 8.54 -8.10
N ALA A 112 -0.19 8.83 -9.32
CA ALA A 112 -0.85 8.37 -10.54
C ALA A 112 -0.83 6.84 -10.66
N ALA A 113 0.33 6.21 -10.43
CA ALA A 113 0.46 4.77 -10.47
C ALA A 113 -0.30 4.09 -9.33
N GLY A 114 -0.37 4.70 -8.14
CA GLY A 114 -1.15 4.17 -7.03
C GLY A 114 -2.65 4.15 -7.34
N LEU A 115 -3.18 5.25 -7.89
CA LEU A 115 -4.57 5.33 -8.34
C LEU A 115 -4.85 4.34 -9.48
N LEU A 116 -3.95 4.24 -10.46
CA LEU A 116 -4.05 3.28 -11.56
C LEU A 116 -4.04 1.84 -11.04
N ALA A 117 -3.18 1.51 -10.08
CA ALA A 117 -3.10 0.19 -9.48
C ALA A 117 -4.42 -0.22 -8.82
N VAL A 118 -5.05 0.68 -8.05
CA VAL A 118 -6.38 0.44 -7.47
C VAL A 118 -7.43 0.25 -8.55
N ALA A 119 -7.45 1.09 -9.59
CA ALA A 119 -8.39 1.00 -10.69
C ALA A 119 -8.26 -0.32 -11.46
N VAL A 120 -7.03 -0.72 -11.80
CA VAL A 120 -6.72 -1.97 -12.48
C VAL A 120 -7.15 -3.17 -11.63
N ALA A 121 -6.79 -3.18 -10.34
CA ALA A 121 -7.19 -4.26 -9.44
C ALA A 121 -8.72 -4.41 -9.37
N THR A 122 -9.43 -3.28 -9.23
CA THR A 122 -10.90 -3.24 -9.19
C THR A 122 -11.50 -3.78 -10.50
N ALA A 123 -10.99 -3.33 -11.65
CA ALA A 123 -11.45 -3.77 -12.96
C ALA A 123 -11.20 -5.27 -13.19
N MET A 124 -10.03 -5.78 -12.77
CA MET A 124 -9.68 -7.20 -12.86
C MET A 124 -10.64 -8.07 -12.05
N VAL A 125 -10.91 -7.68 -10.79
CA VAL A 125 -11.84 -8.42 -9.93
C VAL A 125 -13.23 -8.44 -10.56
N ARG A 126 -13.77 -7.27 -10.94
CA ARG A 126 -15.12 -7.19 -11.52
C ARG A 126 -15.29 -8.02 -12.80
N ARG A 127 -14.30 -8.00 -13.69
CA ARG A 127 -14.33 -8.80 -14.94
C ARG A 127 -14.31 -10.30 -14.68
N ALA A 128 -13.56 -10.75 -13.67
CA ALA A 128 -13.53 -12.16 -13.28
C ALA A 128 -14.87 -12.61 -12.67
N THR A 129 -15.54 -11.74 -11.92
CA THR A 129 -16.86 -11.99 -11.31
C THR A 129 -17.98 -12.13 -12.34
N VAL A 130 -17.92 -11.40 -13.46
CA VAL A 130 -18.95 -11.46 -14.52
C VAL A 130 -18.83 -12.74 -15.39
N ARG A 131 -17.66 -13.40 -15.38
CA ARG A 131 -17.39 -14.59 -16.20
C ARG A 131 -17.59 -15.93 -15.48
N GLY A 132 -17.95 -15.92 -14.19
CA GLY A 132 -18.15 -17.14 -13.40
C GLY A 132 -19.53 -17.16 -12.78
#